data_AF-A0A814BLV7-F1
#
_entry.id   AF-A0A814BLV7-F1
#
_cell.length_a   1.000
_cell.length_b   1.000
_cell.length_c   1.000
_cell.angle_alpha   90.00
_cell.angle_beta   90.00
_cell.angle_gamma   90.00
#
_symmetry.space_group_name_H-M   'P 1'
#
loop_
_entity.id
_entity.type
_entity.pdbx_description
1 polymer ?
#
loop_
_entity_poly.entity_id
_entity_poly.type
_entity_poly.pdbx_seq_one_letter_code
_entity_poly.pdbx_strand_id
1 'polypeptide(L)'
;MVTLNSVQAGLKIGSKAALNAVFSYSTVREAKIHSLKVAILFRLFQLVIIGYIIGWSIIYNKGYQEFDQVSSTVTTKVKGLGYTYTDDGDKEIRYLNGKLRIKTNTIDDYRVFDTADYVIPPSEYNSIFVMTNFVETRQSQDLCDEDYTKVDCLCEQDEDCMNHLSVNNAWNGIPTGRCIESSINSTFKVCEISTWCPVEREINNNQKNLIQNIQNFTIFIKNDVTFQLFNRKLRNILPNMTNDVISHCIYDSIKDPYCPIFLVGNILEEAEPDLSERIQMLSRGGVILVSINWDCNLDSDRLCFPKFKFSRFDLQFSQASAASGFNFRFSDKFEVNGTLYRILVKAYGLRFVINVSGKAGKFNFVPLLITIGAGLGLLSVATIVADFFLLYLTSKKNFYRELKELDSRNKVNLVASTSNMNKNPSFTDLTQD
;
A
#
# COMPACT_ATOMS: atom_id res chain seq x y z
N MET A 1 23.51 -39.55 36.87
CA MET A 1 24.52 -40.36 37.57
C MET A 1 25.91 -39.84 37.21
N VAL A 2 26.31 -38.72 37.80
CA VAL A 2 27.71 -38.34 38.04
C VAL A 2 27.67 -37.64 39.40
N THR A 3 28.45 -38.18 40.31
CA THR A 3 28.42 -38.01 41.76
C THR A 3 28.87 -36.61 42.21
N LEU A 4 28.00 -35.95 42.98
CA LEU A 4 28.37 -34.90 43.92
C LEU A 4 29.26 -35.52 45.01
N ASN A 5 30.53 -35.12 45.06
CA ASN A 5 31.37 -35.32 46.24
C ASN A 5 31.93 -33.98 46.71
N SER A 6 31.60 -33.70 47.95
CA SER A 6 32.03 -32.63 48.84
C SER A 6 33.54 -32.38 48.83
N VAL A 7 33.91 -31.13 48.56
CA VAL A 7 35.03 -30.48 49.25
C VAL A 7 34.51 -29.16 49.82
N GLN A 8 34.13 -29.23 51.09
CA GLN A 8 33.97 -28.09 51.98
C GLN A 8 35.35 -27.45 52.18
N ALA A 9 35.75 -26.55 51.28
CA ALA A 9 36.80 -25.58 51.54
C ALA A 9 36.12 -24.27 51.94
N GLY A 10 35.98 -24.07 53.25
CA GLY A 10 35.43 -22.83 53.82
C GLY A 10 36.30 -21.64 53.44
N LEU A 11 35.95 -20.95 52.35
CA LEU A 11 36.48 -19.63 52.04
C LEU A 11 35.67 -18.62 52.85
N LYS A 12 36.09 -18.33 54.09
CA LYS A 12 35.78 -17.05 54.74
C LYS A 12 36.49 -15.96 53.92
N ILE A 13 35.94 -15.62 52.75
CA ILE A 13 36.30 -14.38 52.06
C ILE A 13 35.76 -13.29 52.97
N GLY A 14 36.62 -12.68 53.78
CA GLY A 14 36.23 -11.54 54.62
C GLY A 14 35.49 -10.52 53.74
N SER A 15 34.43 -9.90 54.25
CA SER A 15 33.59 -8.97 53.45
C SER A 15 34.43 -7.89 52.74
N LYS A 16 35.60 -7.53 53.31
CA LYS A 16 36.61 -6.66 52.70
C LYS A 16 37.25 -7.21 51.42
N ALA A 17 37.55 -8.51 51.33
CA ALA A 17 38.11 -9.12 50.13
C ALA A 17 37.07 -9.24 49.01
N ALA A 18 35.81 -9.53 49.36
CA ALA A 18 34.70 -9.52 48.40
C ALA A 18 34.38 -8.10 47.93
N LEU A 19 34.34 -7.09 48.82
CA LEU A 19 34.20 -5.68 48.45
C LEU A 19 35.36 -5.23 47.55
N ASN A 20 36.60 -5.52 47.91
CA ASN A 20 37.75 -5.11 47.10
C ASN A 20 37.76 -5.77 45.72
N ALA A 21 37.23 -6.99 45.57
CA ALA A 21 37.04 -7.60 44.26
C ALA A 21 35.94 -6.87 43.46
N VAL A 22 34.81 -6.53 44.10
CA VAL A 22 33.71 -5.76 43.47
C VAL A 22 34.13 -4.33 43.09
N PHE A 23 34.99 -3.70 43.89
CA PHE A 23 35.52 -2.35 43.65
C PHE A 23 36.90 -2.34 42.97
N SER A 24 37.36 -3.48 42.44
CA SER A 24 38.57 -3.52 41.62
C SER A 24 38.26 -3.23 40.15
N TYR A 25 38.99 -2.27 39.55
CA TYR A 25 38.89 -1.95 38.14
C TYR A 25 40.17 -2.38 37.42
N SER A 26 40.05 -3.30 36.47
CA SER A 26 41.16 -3.73 35.62
C SER A 26 41.20 -2.89 34.34
N THR A 27 42.34 -2.25 34.07
CA THR A 27 42.60 -1.55 32.80
C THR A 27 43.47 -2.38 31.88
N VAL A 28 43.25 -2.27 30.57
CA VAL A 28 44.12 -2.88 29.56
C VAL A 28 45.42 -2.06 29.48
N ARG A 29 46.57 -2.74 29.40
CA ARG A 29 47.85 -2.09 29.09
C ARG A 29 47.95 -1.94 27.57
N GLU A 30 48.19 -0.73 27.09
CA GLU A 30 48.31 -0.45 25.65
C GLU A 30 49.75 -0.14 25.26
N ALA A 31 50.22 -0.75 24.17
CA ALA A 31 51.51 -0.43 23.57
C ALA A 31 51.33 0.70 22.52
N LYS A 32 52.03 1.83 22.71
CA LYS A 32 52.03 2.93 21.74
C LYS A 32 53.10 2.70 20.68
N ILE A 33 52.67 2.51 19.43
CA ILE A 33 53.57 2.29 18.29
C ILE A 33 53.79 3.60 17.54
N HIS A 34 55.03 4.07 17.51
CA HIS A 34 55.42 5.27 16.78
C HIS A 34 55.84 4.93 15.34
N SER A 35 54.85 4.64 14.48
CA SER A 35 55.06 4.43 13.04
C SER A 35 54.14 5.32 12.22
N LEU A 36 54.72 6.22 11.42
CA LEU A 36 53.96 7.18 10.61
C LEU A 36 53.00 6.49 9.62
N LYS A 37 53.47 5.43 8.94
CA LYS A 37 52.67 4.72 7.92
C LYS A 37 51.43 4.06 8.51
N VAL A 38 51.60 3.36 9.64
CA VAL A 38 50.50 2.67 10.33
C VAL A 38 49.55 3.68 10.99
N ALA A 39 50.09 4.76 11.57
CA ALA A 39 49.28 5.82 12.16
C ALA A 39 48.41 6.53 11.10
N ILE A 40 48.96 6.88 9.94
CA ILE A 40 48.18 7.48 8.84
C ILE A 40 47.07 6.53 8.39
N LEU A 41 47.39 5.24 8.18
CA LEU A 41 46.42 4.23 7.77
C LEU A 41 45.27 4.11 8.78
N PHE A 42 45.60 3.98 10.07
CA PHE A 42 44.62 3.87 11.13
C PHE A 42 43.72 5.11 11.23
N ARG A 43 44.30 6.32 11.17
CA ARG A 43 43.53 7.57 11.19
C ARG A 43 42.66 7.73 9.95
N LEU A 44 43.13 7.32 8.77
CA LEU A 44 42.33 7.33 7.55
C LEU A 44 41.11 6.41 7.68
N PHE A 45 41.29 5.17 8.14
CA PHE A 45 40.17 4.25 8.37
C PHE A 45 39.18 4.77 9.41
N GLN A 46 39.68 5.35 10.51
CA GLN A 46 38.82 6.01 11.50
C GLN A 46 38.01 7.15 10.88
N LEU A 47 38.63 8.02 10.08
CA LEU A 47 37.93 9.11 9.40
C LEU A 47 36.87 8.61 8.43
N VAL A 48 37.14 7.54 7.68
CA VAL A 48 36.17 6.91 6.78
C VAL A 48 34.97 6.36 7.56
N ILE A 49 35.22 5.65 8.67
CA ILE A 49 34.15 5.09 9.52
C ILE A 49 33.34 6.20 10.17
N ILE A 50 33.99 7.25 10.71
CA ILE A 50 33.29 8.41 11.29
C ILE A 50 32.45 9.11 10.22
N GLY A 51 33.00 9.32 9.03
CA GLY A 51 32.29 9.87 7.89
C GLY A 51 31.06 9.04 7.50
N TYR A 52 31.17 7.72 7.51
CA TYR A 52 30.05 6.81 7.29
C TYR A 52 28.98 6.92 8.40
N ILE A 53 29.38 6.91 9.67
CA ILE A 53 28.43 7.01 10.80
C ILE A 53 27.67 8.33 10.74
N ILE A 54 28.38 9.44 10.60
CA ILE A 54 27.76 10.77 10.58
C ILE A 54 26.95 10.98 9.30
N GLY A 55 27.56 10.74 8.13
CA GLY A 55 26.94 11.03 6.84
C GLY A 55 25.83 10.05 6.48
N TRP A 56 26.08 8.75 6.55
CA TRP A 56 25.12 7.73 6.13
C TRP A 56 24.14 7.35 7.24
N SER A 57 24.65 6.98 8.42
CA SER A 57 23.79 6.42 9.48
C SER A 57 22.94 7.49 10.18
N ILE A 58 23.57 8.59 10.61
CA ILE A 58 22.88 9.66 11.32
C ILE A 58 22.15 10.58 10.33
N ILE A 59 22.83 11.14 9.33
CA ILE A 59 22.21 12.17 8.46
C ILE A 59 21.30 11.53 7.40
N TYR A 60 21.81 10.63 6.55
CA TYR A 60 21.05 10.10 5.41
C TYR A 60 19.88 9.19 5.85
N ASN A 61 20.14 8.22 6.73
CA ASN A 61 19.11 7.32 7.26
C ASN A 61 18.30 7.93 8.41
N LYS A 62 18.65 9.14 8.86
CA LYS A 62 18.01 9.82 10.00
C LYS A 62 17.97 8.94 11.26
N GLY A 63 19.06 8.26 11.58
CA GLY A 63 19.15 7.37 12.76
C GLY A 63 18.94 8.06 14.12
N TYR A 64 18.85 9.39 14.12
CA TYR A 64 18.47 10.21 15.28
C TYR A 64 16.95 10.38 15.46
N GLN A 65 16.14 9.92 14.51
CA GLN A 65 14.68 10.04 14.55
C GLN A 65 14.04 8.72 14.98
N GLU A 66 12.95 8.85 15.72
CA GLU A 66 11.95 7.81 15.87
C GLU A 66 10.91 7.99 14.76
N PHE A 67 10.38 6.87 14.24
CA PHE A 67 9.41 6.88 13.14
C PHE A 67 8.08 6.30 13.57
N ASP A 68 7.00 6.92 13.10
CA ASP A 68 5.63 6.43 13.25
C ASP A 68 4.98 6.22 11.88
N GLN A 69 4.08 5.25 11.79
CA GLN A 69 3.31 4.95 10.58
C GLN A 69 2.00 5.71 10.58
N VAL A 70 1.50 6.01 9.38
CA VAL A 70 0.29 6.80 9.23
C VAL A 70 -0.98 6.02 9.59
N SER A 71 -1.87 6.63 10.36
CA SER A 71 -3.28 6.23 10.47
C SER A 71 -4.13 7.23 9.69
N SER A 72 -4.95 6.78 8.74
CA SER A 72 -5.65 7.69 7.82
C SER A 72 -7.14 7.41 7.67
N THR A 73 -7.89 8.46 7.34
CA THR A 73 -9.25 8.36 6.80
C THR A 73 -9.37 9.20 5.54
N VAL A 74 -10.14 8.73 4.58
CA VAL A 74 -10.39 9.40 3.31
C VAL A 74 -11.89 9.63 3.15
N THR A 75 -12.25 10.83 2.71
CA THR A 75 -13.60 11.14 2.26
C THR A 75 -13.51 11.67 0.84
N THR A 76 -14.36 11.15 -0.04
CA THR A 76 -14.37 11.53 -1.44
C THR A 76 -15.72 12.05 -1.86
N LYS A 77 -15.73 12.87 -2.91
CA LYS A 77 -16.95 13.37 -3.54
C LYS A 77 -16.70 13.54 -5.03
N VAL A 78 -17.50 12.86 -5.84
CA VAL A 78 -17.47 13.03 -7.30
C VAL A 78 -18.47 14.12 -7.67
N LYS A 79 -18.14 14.93 -8.68
CA LYS A 79 -19.04 15.90 -9.30
C LYS A 79 -18.87 15.88 -10.81
N GLY A 80 -19.98 15.94 -11.51
CA GLY A 80 -20.04 15.94 -12.96
C GLY A 80 -21.43 15.59 -13.44
N LEU A 81 -21.75 16.00 -14.66
CA LEU A 81 -23.00 15.67 -15.33
C LEU A 81 -22.66 14.83 -16.56
N GLY A 82 -23.14 13.58 -16.58
CA GLY A 82 -23.02 12.69 -17.71
C GLY A 82 -24.33 12.62 -18.48
N TYR A 83 -24.27 12.17 -19.73
CA TYR A 83 -25.47 11.90 -20.51
C TYR A 83 -25.23 10.77 -21.52
N THR A 84 -26.30 10.12 -21.94
CA THR A 84 -26.32 9.20 -23.08
C THR A 84 -27.38 9.65 -24.08
N TYR A 85 -27.14 9.43 -25.36
CA TYR A 85 -28.16 9.64 -26.40
C TYR A 85 -29.15 8.47 -26.36
N THR A 86 -30.45 8.77 -26.43
CA THR A 86 -31.49 7.74 -26.61
C THR A 86 -31.86 7.68 -28.08
N ASP A 87 -31.72 6.50 -28.70
CA ASP A 87 -32.19 6.30 -30.08
C ASP A 87 -33.73 6.34 -30.14
N ASP A 88 -34.25 6.85 -31.26
CA ASP A 88 -35.68 7.01 -31.67
C ASP A 88 -36.55 5.72 -31.63
N GLY A 89 -36.04 4.60 -31.10
CA GLY A 89 -36.71 3.31 -30.99
C GLY A 89 -37.41 3.05 -29.65
N ASP A 90 -36.96 3.67 -28.56
CA ASP A 90 -37.61 3.57 -27.25
C ASP A 90 -38.55 4.76 -27.06
N LYS A 91 -39.72 4.69 -27.72
CA LYS A 91 -40.88 5.52 -27.34
C LYS A 91 -41.35 5.10 -25.96
N GLU A 92 -40.62 5.52 -24.93
CA GLU A 92 -41.03 5.29 -23.55
C GLU A 92 -42.26 6.17 -23.27
N ILE A 93 -43.43 5.54 -23.28
CA ILE A 93 -44.67 6.15 -22.81
C ILE A 93 -44.53 6.33 -21.29
N ARG A 94 -43.99 7.48 -20.86
CA ARG A 94 -43.97 7.85 -19.44
C ARG A 94 -45.30 8.49 -19.06
N TYR A 95 -46.07 7.78 -18.23
CA TYR A 95 -47.20 8.35 -17.51
C TYR A 95 -46.66 9.14 -16.31
N LEU A 96 -46.46 10.45 -16.49
CA LEU A 96 -46.22 11.38 -15.40
C LEU A 96 -47.55 12.07 -15.06
N ASN A 97 -47.99 11.95 -13.80
CA ASN A 97 -49.19 12.61 -13.28
C ASN A 97 -50.47 12.34 -14.10
N GLY A 98 -50.67 11.12 -14.58
CA GLY A 98 -51.89 10.72 -15.30
C GLY A 98 -52.10 11.41 -16.66
N LYS A 99 -51.09 12.11 -17.21
CA LYS A 99 -51.14 12.67 -18.57
C LYS A 99 -50.17 11.93 -19.50
N LEU A 100 -50.72 11.41 -20.59
CA LEU A 100 -49.97 10.87 -21.71
C LEU A 100 -49.20 12.01 -22.40
N ARG A 101 -47.88 12.07 -22.22
CA ARG A 101 -47.00 12.93 -23.03
C ARG A 101 -46.49 12.12 -24.23
N ILE A 102 -47.03 12.40 -25.41
CA ILE A 102 -46.47 11.93 -26.68
C ILE A 102 -45.28 12.85 -27.02
N LYS A 103 -44.06 12.32 -27.01
CA LYS A 103 -42.86 13.06 -27.44
C LYS A 103 -42.94 13.34 -28.94
N THR A 104 -42.74 14.60 -29.32
CA THR A 104 -42.69 15.09 -30.71
C THR A 104 -41.28 14.94 -31.29
N ASN A 105 -41.19 14.70 -32.62
CA ASN A 105 -39.97 14.45 -33.43
C ASN A 105 -38.97 15.63 -33.53
N THR A 106 -38.66 16.31 -32.44
CA THR A 106 -37.68 17.40 -32.47
C THR A 106 -36.84 17.39 -31.21
N ILE A 107 -35.53 17.20 -31.43
CA ILE A 107 -34.38 17.35 -30.53
C ILE A 107 -34.01 16.04 -29.81
N ASP A 108 -32.79 15.57 -30.09
CA ASP A 108 -32.10 14.43 -29.48
C ASP A 108 -32.53 14.21 -28.03
N ASP A 109 -33.25 13.11 -27.78
CA ASP A 109 -33.60 12.74 -26.43
C ASP A 109 -32.33 12.20 -25.74
N TYR A 110 -32.02 12.74 -24.56
CA TYR A 110 -30.83 12.38 -23.80
C TYR A 110 -31.24 11.98 -22.39
N ARG A 111 -30.63 10.90 -21.88
CA ARG A 111 -30.73 10.52 -20.47
C ARG A 111 -29.57 11.15 -19.72
N VAL A 112 -29.90 11.96 -18.73
CA VAL A 112 -28.91 12.60 -17.85
C VAL A 112 -28.56 11.66 -16.71
N PHE A 113 -27.28 11.68 -16.33
CA PHE A 113 -26.75 10.96 -15.17
C PHE A 113 -26.06 11.95 -14.24
N ASP A 114 -26.45 11.96 -12.98
CA ASP A 114 -25.79 12.71 -11.92
C ASP A 114 -25.02 11.80 -10.95
N THR A 115 -24.43 12.40 -9.92
CA THR A 115 -23.60 11.70 -8.94
C THR A 115 -24.35 10.57 -8.23
N ALA A 116 -25.66 10.66 -8.04
CA ALA A 116 -26.44 9.60 -7.41
C ALA A 116 -26.65 8.40 -8.34
N ASP A 117 -26.56 8.59 -9.66
CA ASP A 117 -26.75 7.53 -10.65
C ASP A 117 -25.45 6.77 -10.94
N TYR A 118 -24.32 7.48 -11.09
CA TYR A 118 -23.06 6.86 -11.54
C TYR A 118 -22.09 6.49 -10.41
N VAL A 119 -22.29 6.93 -9.17
CA VAL A 119 -21.42 6.55 -8.03
C VAL A 119 -22.05 5.45 -7.19
N ILE A 120 -21.54 4.23 -7.30
CA ILE A 120 -22.19 3.03 -6.75
C ILE A 120 -21.18 2.12 -6.04
N PRO A 121 -21.27 1.88 -4.72
CA PRO A 121 -22.13 2.57 -3.77
C PRO A 121 -21.55 3.96 -3.43
N PRO A 122 -22.37 4.92 -2.98
CA PRO A 122 -21.92 6.27 -2.64
C PRO A 122 -21.04 6.35 -1.38
N SER A 123 -20.84 5.25 -0.66
CA SER A 123 -20.13 5.22 0.63
C SER A 123 -19.10 4.08 0.74
N GLU A 124 -18.46 3.75 -0.38
CA GLU A 124 -17.39 2.75 -0.36
C GLU A 124 -16.16 3.24 0.42
N TYR A 125 -15.62 2.40 1.31
CA TYR A 125 -14.45 2.74 2.12
C TYR A 125 -13.18 2.69 1.27
N ASN A 126 -12.37 3.77 1.30
CA ASN A 126 -11.11 3.89 0.56
C ASN A 126 -11.22 3.55 -0.94
N SER A 127 -12.41 3.64 -1.53
CA SER A 127 -12.60 3.41 -2.95
C SER A 127 -13.79 4.19 -3.46
N ILE A 128 -13.85 4.37 -4.77
CA ILE A 128 -14.98 4.99 -5.47
C ILE A 128 -15.14 4.22 -6.76
N PHE A 129 -16.36 3.81 -7.06
CA PHE A 129 -16.70 3.37 -8.40
C PHE A 129 -17.47 4.46 -9.13
N VAL A 130 -17.06 4.75 -10.36
CA VAL A 130 -17.75 5.66 -11.29
C VAL A 130 -18.16 4.83 -12.51
N MET A 131 -19.47 4.64 -12.66
CA MET A 131 -20.06 3.97 -13.80
C MET A 131 -19.76 4.76 -15.07
N THR A 132 -19.21 4.08 -16.07
CA THR A 132 -18.86 4.68 -17.36
C THR A 132 -19.66 4.15 -18.52
N ASN A 133 -20.07 2.90 -18.42
CA ASN A 133 -20.92 2.23 -19.40
C ASN A 133 -21.85 1.27 -18.66
N PHE A 134 -22.98 0.93 -19.24
CA PHE A 134 -23.94 0.04 -18.58
C PHE A 134 -24.76 -0.77 -19.59
N VAL A 135 -25.38 -1.84 -19.14
CA VAL A 135 -26.43 -2.55 -19.88
C VAL A 135 -27.63 -2.65 -18.96
N GLU A 136 -28.76 -2.12 -19.41
CA GLU A 136 -30.02 -2.13 -18.67
C GLU A 136 -30.97 -3.17 -19.28
N THR A 137 -31.61 -3.98 -18.45
CA THR A 137 -32.64 -4.94 -18.90
C THR A 137 -33.81 -4.89 -17.93
N ARG A 138 -34.99 -4.55 -18.44
CA ARG A 138 -36.25 -4.60 -17.67
C ARG A 138 -36.77 -6.04 -17.68
N GLN A 139 -36.98 -6.61 -16.50
CA GLN A 139 -37.32 -8.02 -16.34
C GLN A 139 -38.53 -8.21 -15.43
N SER A 140 -39.28 -9.28 -15.64
CA SER A 140 -40.30 -9.84 -14.73
C SER A 140 -40.05 -11.33 -14.54
N GLN A 141 -40.61 -11.94 -13.49
CA GLN A 141 -40.53 -13.40 -13.35
C GLN A 141 -41.46 -14.07 -14.35
N ASP A 142 -40.89 -14.84 -15.28
CA ASP A 142 -41.63 -15.55 -16.33
C ASP A 142 -40.81 -16.74 -16.88
N LEU A 143 -41.32 -17.38 -17.93
CA LEU A 143 -40.62 -18.35 -18.76
C LEU A 143 -40.07 -17.68 -20.03
N CYS A 144 -38.80 -17.91 -20.36
CA CYS A 144 -38.19 -17.39 -21.58
C CYS A 144 -37.04 -18.26 -22.08
N ASP A 145 -36.55 -17.94 -23.28
CA ASP A 145 -35.38 -18.56 -23.89
C ASP A 145 -34.08 -18.20 -23.16
N GLU A 146 -33.21 -19.19 -22.93
CA GLU A 146 -31.85 -18.97 -22.43
C GLU A 146 -30.97 -18.29 -23.49
N ASP A 147 -29.91 -17.61 -23.05
CA ASP A 147 -28.93 -17.01 -23.94
C ASP A 147 -28.14 -18.11 -24.68
N TYR A 148 -28.22 -18.11 -26.02
CA TYR A 148 -27.57 -19.09 -26.91
C TYR A 148 -26.03 -19.13 -26.78
N THR A 149 -25.42 -18.16 -26.12
CA THR A 149 -23.97 -18.15 -25.83
C THR A 149 -23.59 -18.98 -24.61
N LYS A 150 -24.57 -19.46 -23.83
CA LYS A 150 -24.32 -20.28 -22.64
C LYS A 150 -23.91 -21.70 -23.02
N VAL A 151 -23.07 -22.28 -22.15
CA VAL A 151 -22.61 -23.66 -22.32
C VAL A 151 -23.79 -24.60 -22.16
N ASP A 152 -23.90 -25.56 -23.09
CA ASP A 152 -24.92 -26.62 -23.12
C ASP A 152 -26.37 -26.13 -23.17
N CYS A 153 -26.63 -24.88 -23.61
CA CYS A 153 -28.00 -24.35 -23.70
C CYS A 153 -28.73 -24.67 -25.02
N LEU A 154 -27.99 -25.04 -26.07
CA LEU A 154 -28.53 -25.37 -27.38
C LEU A 154 -29.20 -26.75 -27.34
N CYS A 155 -30.36 -26.87 -27.96
CA CYS A 155 -31.15 -28.10 -27.96
C CYS A 155 -31.73 -28.38 -29.36
N GLU A 156 -31.97 -29.65 -29.68
CA GLU A 156 -32.74 -30.05 -30.85
C GLU A 156 -34.10 -30.64 -30.45
N GLN A 157 -34.14 -31.34 -29.30
CA GLN A 157 -35.33 -31.96 -28.71
C GLN A 157 -35.49 -31.57 -27.24
N ASP A 158 -36.69 -31.78 -26.68
CA ASP A 158 -37.00 -31.47 -25.28
C ASP A 158 -36.15 -32.30 -24.30
N GLU A 159 -35.78 -33.52 -24.66
CA GLU A 159 -34.90 -34.39 -23.87
C GLU A 159 -33.53 -33.78 -23.61
N ASP A 160 -33.03 -32.94 -24.52
CA ASP A 160 -31.73 -32.27 -24.36
C ASP A 160 -31.76 -31.27 -23.20
N CYS A 161 -32.94 -30.79 -22.81
CA CYS A 161 -33.15 -29.87 -21.69
C CYS A 161 -33.48 -30.60 -20.38
N MET A 162 -33.67 -31.92 -20.41
CA MET A 162 -33.94 -32.77 -19.25
C MET A 162 -32.63 -33.34 -18.69
N ASN A 163 -32.12 -32.74 -17.60
CA ASN A 163 -30.97 -33.18 -16.74
C ASN A 163 -29.72 -32.27 -16.71
N HIS A 164 -29.88 -30.94 -16.57
CA HIS A 164 -28.73 -30.02 -16.41
C HIS A 164 -28.38 -29.63 -14.97
N LEU A 165 -28.52 -30.55 -14.00
CA LEU A 165 -28.24 -30.29 -12.58
C LEU A 165 -26.80 -29.78 -12.32
N SER A 166 -25.82 -30.19 -13.13
CA SER A 166 -24.42 -29.76 -13.06
C SER A 166 -24.12 -28.41 -13.73
N VAL A 167 -24.98 -27.94 -14.64
CA VAL A 167 -24.76 -26.72 -15.46
C VAL A 167 -25.59 -25.53 -14.95
N ASN A 168 -26.58 -25.77 -14.07
CA ASN A 168 -27.46 -24.75 -13.48
C ASN A 168 -26.74 -23.51 -12.91
N ASN A 169 -25.49 -23.63 -12.42
CA ASN A 169 -24.74 -22.49 -11.88
C ASN A 169 -24.20 -21.53 -12.94
N ALA A 170 -24.12 -21.95 -14.22
CA ALA A 170 -23.66 -21.11 -15.33
C ALA A 170 -24.83 -20.47 -16.12
N TRP A 171 -26.03 -21.04 -15.97
CA TRP A 171 -27.27 -20.61 -16.60
C TRP A 171 -27.90 -19.44 -15.84
N ASN A 172 -28.79 -18.71 -16.52
CA ASN A 172 -29.50 -17.58 -15.95
C ASN A 172 -30.77 -18.01 -15.20
N GLY A 173 -31.22 -19.26 -15.35
CA GLY A 173 -32.49 -19.75 -14.80
C GLY A 173 -32.55 -21.26 -14.63
N ILE A 174 -33.71 -21.74 -14.18
CA ILE A 174 -33.98 -23.18 -14.00
C ILE A 174 -34.62 -23.73 -15.28
N PRO A 175 -34.07 -24.77 -15.93
CA PRO A 175 -34.67 -25.36 -17.12
C PRO A 175 -36.06 -25.95 -16.85
N THR A 176 -37.00 -25.70 -17.75
CA THR A 176 -38.34 -26.33 -17.72
C THR A 176 -38.34 -27.72 -18.37
N GLY A 177 -37.32 -28.03 -19.17
CA GLY A 177 -37.22 -29.26 -19.96
C GLY A 177 -37.80 -29.13 -21.37
N ARG A 178 -38.12 -27.92 -21.85
CA ARG A 178 -38.63 -27.67 -23.19
C ARG A 178 -37.59 -26.98 -24.07
N CYS A 179 -37.53 -27.36 -25.34
CA CYS A 179 -36.67 -26.77 -26.35
C CYS A 179 -37.48 -25.79 -27.22
N ILE A 180 -37.09 -24.51 -27.21
CA ILE A 180 -37.79 -23.44 -27.92
C ILE A 180 -36.86 -22.67 -28.87
N GLU A 181 -37.42 -22.01 -29.88
CA GLU A 181 -36.64 -21.13 -30.77
C GLU A 181 -36.18 -19.88 -30.02
N SER A 182 -34.93 -19.47 -30.23
CA SER A 182 -34.41 -18.26 -29.58
C SER A 182 -35.11 -17.00 -30.11
N SER A 183 -35.50 -16.13 -29.18
CA SER A 183 -36.13 -14.84 -29.46
C SER A 183 -35.20 -13.88 -30.21
N ILE A 184 -33.88 -14.11 -30.19
CA ILE A 184 -32.88 -13.25 -30.84
C ILE A 184 -32.60 -13.71 -32.27
N ASN A 185 -32.42 -15.02 -32.44
CA ASN A 185 -32.08 -15.62 -33.72
C ASN A 185 -32.79 -16.96 -33.86
N SER A 186 -33.83 -16.98 -34.68
CA SER A 186 -34.66 -18.17 -34.96
C SER A 186 -33.89 -19.33 -35.58
N THR A 187 -32.62 -19.14 -35.96
CA THR A 187 -31.73 -20.22 -36.40
C THR A 187 -31.34 -21.16 -35.25
N PHE A 188 -31.29 -20.65 -34.02
CA PHE A 188 -30.91 -21.42 -32.84
C PHE A 188 -32.14 -21.83 -32.03
N LYS A 189 -32.11 -23.06 -31.52
CA LYS A 189 -33.04 -23.55 -30.51
C LYS A 189 -32.30 -23.69 -29.18
N VAL A 190 -32.92 -23.24 -28.11
CA VAL A 190 -32.37 -23.19 -26.76
C VAL A 190 -33.40 -23.65 -25.74
N CYS A 191 -32.92 -24.07 -24.57
CA CYS A 191 -33.81 -24.51 -23.50
C CYS A 191 -34.63 -23.35 -22.92
N GLU A 192 -35.91 -23.60 -22.67
CA GLU A 192 -36.80 -22.71 -21.92
C GLU A 192 -36.45 -22.78 -20.42
N ILE A 193 -36.34 -21.60 -19.79
CA ILE A 193 -35.95 -21.45 -18.40
C ILE A 193 -36.97 -20.60 -17.63
N SER A 194 -37.14 -20.90 -16.34
CA SER A 194 -37.88 -20.06 -15.40
C SER A 194 -36.92 -19.13 -14.67
N THR A 195 -37.04 -17.82 -14.93
CA THR A 195 -36.16 -16.79 -14.35
C THR A 195 -36.75 -15.37 -14.50
N TRP A 196 -35.92 -14.36 -14.28
CA TRP A 196 -36.17 -12.99 -14.65
C TRP A 196 -36.02 -12.80 -16.16
N CYS A 197 -37.15 -12.69 -16.83
CA CYS A 197 -37.27 -12.63 -18.27
C CYS A 197 -37.57 -11.21 -18.76
N PRO A 198 -37.03 -10.81 -19.93
CA PRO A 198 -36.05 -11.54 -20.74
C PRO A 198 -34.67 -11.60 -20.04
N VAL A 199 -33.88 -12.63 -20.34
CA VAL A 199 -32.48 -12.72 -19.86
C VAL A 199 -31.66 -11.51 -20.31
N GLU A 200 -30.63 -11.15 -19.53
CA GLU A 200 -29.68 -10.11 -19.93
C GLU A 200 -29.00 -10.50 -21.23
N ARG A 201 -28.91 -9.56 -22.17
CA ARG A 201 -28.29 -9.79 -23.47
C ARG A 201 -27.08 -8.88 -23.63
N GLU A 202 -25.91 -9.46 -23.84
CA GLU A 202 -24.71 -8.72 -24.24
C GLU A 202 -24.77 -8.37 -25.73
N ILE A 203 -25.66 -7.45 -26.10
CA ILE A 203 -25.63 -6.88 -27.44
C ILE A 203 -24.34 -6.07 -27.54
N ASN A 204 -23.49 -6.35 -28.54
CA ASN A 204 -22.18 -5.71 -28.80
C ASN A 204 -22.20 -4.18 -29.01
N ASN A 205 -23.24 -3.47 -28.58
CA ASN A 205 -23.40 -2.02 -28.65
C ASN A 205 -22.73 -1.29 -27.47
N ASN A 206 -21.50 -1.68 -27.15
CA ASN A 206 -20.71 -1.11 -26.04
C ASN A 206 -20.45 0.40 -26.16
N GLN A 207 -20.71 1.01 -27.32
CA GLN A 207 -20.59 2.45 -27.54
C GLN A 207 -21.87 3.23 -27.24
N LYS A 208 -23.05 2.59 -27.29
CA LYS A 208 -24.33 3.30 -27.14
C LYS A 208 -24.60 3.74 -25.70
N ASN A 209 -24.26 2.87 -24.75
CA ASN A 209 -24.52 3.09 -23.33
C ASN A 209 -23.34 3.77 -22.60
N LEU A 210 -22.33 4.20 -23.37
CA LEU A 210 -21.19 4.93 -22.84
C LEU A 210 -21.65 6.33 -22.42
N ILE A 211 -21.53 6.61 -21.13
CA ILE A 211 -21.86 7.91 -20.56
C ILE A 211 -20.83 8.93 -21.05
N GLN A 212 -21.31 9.99 -21.69
CA GLN A 212 -20.47 11.05 -22.20
C GLN A 212 -20.00 11.97 -21.07
N ASN A 213 -18.93 12.74 -21.32
CA ASN A 213 -18.40 13.77 -20.42
C ASN A 213 -17.68 13.28 -19.13
N ILE A 214 -17.46 11.98 -18.96
CA ILE A 214 -16.83 11.42 -17.75
C ILE A 214 -15.43 11.96 -17.49
N GLN A 215 -14.63 12.18 -18.53
CA GLN A 215 -13.28 12.70 -18.38
C GLN A 215 -13.27 14.11 -17.75
N ASN A 216 -14.36 14.86 -17.87
CA ASN A 216 -14.51 16.19 -17.27
C ASN A 216 -15.08 16.13 -15.84
N PHE A 217 -15.33 14.95 -15.30
CA PHE A 217 -15.75 14.82 -13.92
C PHE A 217 -14.60 15.17 -12.99
N THR A 218 -14.96 15.65 -11.80
CA THR A 218 -14.01 16.03 -10.76
C THR A 218 -14.21 15.15 -9.54
N ILE A 219 -13.10 14.70 -8.96
CA ILE A 219 -13.07 13.95 -7.72
C ILE A 219 -12.41 14.85 -6.68
N PHE A 220 -13.17 15.22 -5.66
CA PHE A 220 -12.64 15.87 -4.47
C PHE A 220 -12.17 14.79 -3.49
N ILE A 221 -10.90 14.86 -3.07
CA ILE A 221 -10.32 13.95 -2.09
C ILE A 221 -9.91 14.73 -0.84
N LYS A 222 -10.56 14.42 0.28
CA LYS A 222 -10.16 14.88 1.61
C LYS A 222 -9.50 13.73 2.35
N ASN A 223 -8.25 13.90 2.73
CA ASN A 223 -7.48 12.93 3.48
C ASN A 223 -7.00 13.53 4.79
N ASP A 224 -7.46 12.95 5.90
CA ASP A 224 -7.06 13.27 7.26
C ASP A 224 -6.14 12.16 7.76
N VAL A 225 -4.96 12.53 8.27
CA VAL A 225 -3.96 11.59 8.76
C VAL A 225 -3.53 11.92 10.18
N THR A 226 -3.20 10.88 10.95
CA THR A 226 -2.71 10.99 12.32
C THR A 226 -1.48 10.11 12.51
N PHE A 227 -0.43 10.70 13.08
CA PHE A 227 0.71 10.00 13.64
C PHE A 227 0.51 9.93 15.15
N GLN A 228 0.07 8.77 15.63
CA GLN A 228 -0.39 8.55 16.99
C GLN A 228 0.74 8.75 18.00
N LEU A 229 1.94 8.24 17.69
CA LEU A 229 3.11 8.32 18.56
C LEU A 229 3.49 9.77 18.88
N PHE A 230 3.31 10.67 17.91
CA PHE A 230 3.64 12.08 18.05
C PHE A 230 2.44 12.98 18.35
N ASN A 231 1.23 12.40 18.45
CA ASN A 231 -0.04 13.10 18.57
C ASN A 231 -0.18 14.26 17.55
N ARG A 232 0.19 14.00 16.29
CA ARG A 232 0.11 14.98 15.20
C ARG A 232 -0.96 14.58 14.19
N LYS A 233 -1.90 15.50 13.95
CA LYS A 233 -2.94 15.37 12.93
C LYS A 233 -2.63 16.32 11.77
N LEU A 234 -2.68 15.82 10.55
CA LEU A 234 -2.45 16.58 9.32
C LEU A 234 -3.59 16.32 8.33
N ARG A 235 -3.72 17.20 7.34
CA ARG A 235 -4.70 17.12 6.26
C ARG A 235 -4.06 17.55 4.95
N ASN A 236 -4.50 16.96 3.85
CA ASN A 236 -4.02 17.32 2.50
C ASN A 236 -4.45 18.72 2.02
N ILE A 237 -5.32 19.41 2.75
CA ILE A 237 -5.85 20.74 2.43
C ILE A 237 -5.15 21.76 3.32
N LEU A 238 -4.64 22.83 2.71
CA LEU A 238 -3.99 23.93 3.41
C LEU A 238 -4.94 24.61 4.41
N PRO A 239 -4.45 25.02 5.61
CA PRO A 239 -5.30 25.68 6.61
C PRO A 239 -5.91 27.02 6.16
N ASN A 240 -5.26 27.72 5.22
CA ASN A 240 -5.70 29.01 4.69
C ASN A 240 -6.59 28.89 3.44
N MET A 241 -6.92 27.67 3.01
CA MET A 241 -7.72 27.44 1.81
C MET A 241 -9.21 27.67 2.09
N THR A 242 -9.86 28.55 1.33
CA THR A 242 -11.30 28.79 1.43
C THR A 242 -12.08 27.92 0.44
N ASN A 243 -13.38 27.76 0.68
CA ASN A 243 -14.26 27.02 -0.23
C ASN A 243 -14.29 27.61 -1.64
N ASP A 244 -14.15 28.94 -1.77
CA ASP A 244 -14.13 29.64 -3.06
C ASP A 244 -12.86 29.33 -3.87
N VAL A 245 -11.71 29.17 -3.20
CA VAL A 245 -10.47 28.74 -3.86
C VAL A 245 -10.59 27.28 -4.27
N ILE A 246 -11.08 26.43 -3.37
CA ILE A 246 -11.28 25.00 -3.64
C ILE A 246 -12.20 24.80 -4.84
N SER A 247 -13.26 25.60 -5.02
CA SER A 247 -14.20 25.41 -6.12
C SER A 247 -13.64 25.69 -7.52
N HIS A 248 -12.50 26.38 -7.63
CA HIS A 248 -11.91 26.78 -8.91
C HIS A 248 -10.53 26.14 -9.18
N CYS A 249 -9.93 25.50 -8.19
CA CYS A 249 -8.63 24.86 -8.36
C CYS A 249 -8.77 23.48 -9.04
N ILE A 250 -7.73 23.07 -9.75
CA ILE A 250 -7.57 21.70 -10.27
C ILE A 250 -6.14 21.28 -9.94
N TYR A 251 -5.99 20.09 -9.36
CA TYR A 251 -4.70 19.55 -8.98
C TYR A 251 -3.76 19.42 -10.19
N ASP A 252 -2.53 19.88 -9.99
CA ASP A 252 -1.41 19.69 -10.90
C ASP A 252 -0.14 19.53 -10.03
N SER A 253 0.67 18.51 -10.32
CA SER A 253 1.82 18.16 -9.48
C SER A 253 2.89 19.26 -9.39
N ILE A 254 2.89 20.22 -10.32
CA ILE A 254 3.86 21.32 -10.41
C ILE A 254 3.18 22.67 -10.10
N LYS A 255 2.05 22.96 -10.77
CA LYS A 255 1.40 24.28 -10.71
C LYS A 255 0.55 24.47 -9.45
N ASP A 256 -0.23 23.45 -9.07
CA ASP A 256 -1.12 23.50 -7.91
C ASP A 256 -1.16 22.15 -7.16
N PRO A 257 -0.07 21.81 -6.44
CA PRO A 257 0.08 20.52 -5.79
C PRO A 257 -0.77 20.37 -4.52
N TYR A 258 -1.43 21.44 -4.06
CA TYR A 258 -2.22 21.45 -2.82
C TYR A 258 -3.72 21.44 -3.08
N CYS A 259 -4.16 21.55 -4.33
CA CYS A 259 -5.58 21.47 -4.66
C CYS A 259 -6.13 20.05 -4.42
N PRO A 260 -7.24 19.89 -3.69
CA PRO A 260 -7.84 18.58 -3.42
C PRO A 260 -8.80 18.10 -4.51
N ILE A 261 -8.95 18.82 -5.62
CA ILE A 261 -9.85 18.50 -6.73
C ILE A 261 -9.06 17.93 -7.90
N PHE A 262 -9.41 16.73 -8.33
CA PHE A 262 -8.73 16.01 -9.39
C PHE A 262 -9.67 15.81 -10.58
N LEU A 263 -9.21 16.13 -11.79
CA LEU A 263 -9.95 15.87 -13.02
C LEU A 263 -9.78 14.39 -13.41
N VAL A 264 -10.88 13.69 -13.69
CA VAL A 264 -10.85 12.27 -14.07
C VAL A 264 -10.01 12.03 -15.32
N GLY A 265 -10.08 12.93 -16.30
CA GLY A 265 -9.23 12.90 -17.49
C GLY A 265 -7.73 12.89 -17.17
N ASN A 266 -7.27 13.81 -16.32
CA ASN A 266 -5.87 13.89 -15.90
C ASN A 266 -5.44 12.61 -15.15
N ILE A 267 -6.31 12.08 -14.26
CA ILE A 267 -6.03 10.82 -13.56
C ILE A 267 -5.85 9.68 -14.56
N LEU A 268 -6.74 9.57 -15.55
CA LEU A 268 -6.69 8.52 -16.57
C LEU A 268 -5.43 8.63 -17.44
N GLU A 269 -5.06 9.84 -17.85
CA GLU A 269 -3.85 10.09 -18.65
C GLU A 269 -2.56 9.72 -17.88
N GLU A 270 -2.48 10.05 -16.59
CA GLU A 270 -1.34 9.66 -15.75
C GLU A 270 -1.33 8.14 -15.48
N ALA A 271 -2.51 7.54 -15.24
CA ALA A 271 -2.62 6.14 -14.87
C ALA A 271 -2.37 5.17 -16.03
N GLU A 272 -2.83 5.52 -17.24
CA GLU A 272 -2.68 4.72 -18.46
C GLU A 272 -2.38 5.65 -19.66
N PRO A 273 -1.10 5.77 -20.07
CA PRO A 273 -0.71 6.62 -21.20
C PRO A 273 -1.24 6.14 -22.57
N ASP A 274 -1.56 4.86 -22.74
CA ASP A 274 -2.08 4.32 -24.00
C ASP A 274 -3.56 4.69 -24.23
N LEU A 275 -3.84 5.36 -25.35
CA LEU A 275 -5.19 5.81 -25.70
C LEU A 275 -6.18 4.66 -25.93
N SER A 276 -5.73 3.57 -26.55
CA SER A 276 -6.58 2.42 -26.87
C SER A 276 -6.99 1.68 -25.61
N GLU A 277 -6.07 1.53 -24.66
CA GLU A 277 -6.36 0.96 -23.34
C GLU A 277 -7.32 1.86 -22.55
N ARG A 278 -7.13 3.20 -22.56
CA ARG A 278 -8.05 4.14 -21.90
C ARG A 278 -9.49 4.05 -22.44
N ILE A 279 -9.66 3.96 -23.76
CA ILE A 279 -11.00 3.81 -24.37
C ILE A 279 -11.65 2.50 -23.91
N GLN A 280 -10.87 1.42 -23.83
CA GLN A 280 -11.37 0.14 -23.31
C GLN A 280 -11.71 0.21 -21.82
N MET A 281 -10.93 0.93 -21.00
CA MET A 281 -11.27 1.14 -19.58
C MET A 281 -12.59 1.88 -19.42
N LEU A 282 -12.91 2.85 -20.28
CA LEU A 282 -14.20 3.53 -20.25
C LEU A 282 -15.36 2.63 -20.73
N SER A 283 -15.11 1.69 -21.63
CA SER A 283 -16.15 0.81 -22.17
C SER A 283 -16.40 -0.45 -21.34
N ARG A 284 -15.34 -1.08 -20.83
CA ARG A 284 -15.36 -2.37 -20.11
C ARG A 284 -15.01 -2.23 -18.62
N GLY A 285 -14.72 -1.02 -18.16
CA GLY A 285 -14.29 -0.73 -16.81
C GLY A 285 -12.80 -0.98 -16.59
N GLY A 286 -12.27 -0.51 -15.46
CA GLY A 286 -10.86 -0.68 -15.09
C GLY A 286 -10.63 -0.25 -13.65
N VAL A 287 -9.45 -0.57 -13.10
CA VAL A 287 -9.12 -0.27 -11.70
C VAL A 287 -7.92 0.66 -11.65
N ILE A 288 -8.05 1.79 -10.96
CA ILE A 288 -7.01 2.80 -10.84
C ILE A 288 -6.59 2.90 -9.38
N LEU A 289 -5.30 2.81 -9.12
CA LEU A 289 -4.71 3.04 -7.82
C LEU A 289 -4.40 4.52 -7.63
N VAL A 290 -5.02 5.13 -6.63
CA VAL A 290 -4.71 6.48 -6.14
C VAL A 290 -3.78 6.33 -4.94
N SER A 291 -2.48 6.58 -5.14
CA SER A 291 -1.47 6.49 -4.09
C SER A 291 -1.26 7.86 -3.44
N ILE A 292 -1.50 7.95 -2.13
CA ILE A 292 -1.30 9.15 -1.32
C ILE A 292 -0.17 8.88 -0.33
N ASN A 293 1.03 9.42 -0.60
CA ASN A 293 2.21 9.17 0.22
C ASN A 293 2.55 10.36 1.13
N TRP A 294 2.62 10.11 2.44
CA TRP A 294 3.02 11.08 3.47
C TRP A 294 4.43 10.78 3.99
N ASP A 295 5.43 11.56 3.59
CA ASP A 295 6.79 11.46 4.14
C ASP A 295 7.13 12.75 4.90
N CYS A 296 6.89 12.73 6.21
CA CYS A 296 6.97 13.91 7.05
C CYS A 296 8.23 13.92 7.92
N ASN A 297 8.90 15.07 7.98
CA ASN A 297 9.89 15.36 9.00
C ASN A 297 9.30 16.36 10.00
N LEU A 298 9.00 15.91 11.21
CA LEU A 298 8.35 16.69 12.26
C LEU A 298 9.33 17.55 13.09
N ASP A 299 10.63 17.49 12.79
CA ASP A 299 11.63 18.34 13.43
C ASP A 299 11.67 19.76 12.85
N SER A 300 11.08 19.94 11.67
CA SER A 300 11.01 21.23 10.99
C SER A 300 9.61 21.83 11.12
N ASP A 301 9.52 23.16 11.22
CA ASP A 301 8.25 23.89 11.17
C ASP A 301 7.61 23.92 9.76
N ARG A 302 8.20 23.22 8.79
CA ARG A 302 7.66 23.12 7.43
C ARG A 302 6.37 22.29 7.43
N LEU A 303 5.38 22.79 6.69
CA LEU A 303 4.16 22.04 6.45
C LEU A 303 4.47 20.76 5.66
N CYS A 304 4.03 19.63 6.17
CA CYS A 304 4.11 18.34 5.48
C CYS A 304 2.83 18.12 4.68
N PHE A 305 2.98 17.77 3.41
CA PHE A 305 1.88 17.48 2.48
C PHE A 305 2.11 16.16 1.75
N PRO A 306 1.03 15.48 1.33
CA PRO A 306 1.14 14.22 0.62
C PRO A 306 1.56 14.43 -0.82
N LYS A 307 2.14 13.38 -1.40
CA LYS A 307 2.35 13.27 -2.84
C LYS A 307 1.32 12.31 -3.41
N PHE A 308 0.58 12.76 -4.41
CA PHE A 308 -0.37 11.93 -5.15
C PHE A 308 0.33 11.29 -6.35
N LYS A 309 -0.01 10.03 -6.63
CA LYS A 309 0.37 9.32 -7.84
C LYS A 309 -0.79 8.45 -8.31
N PHE A 310 -1.03 8.43 -9.61
CA PHE A 310 -2.07 7.63 -10.23
C PHE A 310 -1.44 6.55 -11.11
N SER A 311 -1.96 5.33 -11.02
CA SER A 311 -1.49 4.21 -11.84
C SER A 311 -2.60 3.21 -12.06
N ARG A 312 -2.62 2.55 -13.21
CA ARG A 312 -3.48 1.39 -13.42
C ARG A 312 -3.15 0.27 -12.42
N PHE A 313 -4.17 -0.38 -11.88
CA PHE A 313 -4.05 -1.45 -10.89
C PHE A 313 -4.42 -2.84 -11.44
N ASP A 314 -5.35 -2.90 -12.39
CA ASP A 314 -5.68 -4.10 -13.15
C ASP A 314 -4.70 -4.35 -14.31
N LEU A 315 -4.70 -5.57 -14.84
CA LEU A 315 -3.91 -5.90 -16.03
C LEU A 315 -4.48 -5.21 -17.27
N GLN A 316 -3.61 -4.85 -18.20
CA GLN A 316 -4.00 -4.30 -19.49
C GLN A 316 -4.84 -5.29 -20.30
N PHE A 317 -5.74 -4.77 -21.14
CA PHE A 317 -6.61 -5.60 -21.96
C PHE A 317 -5.80 -6.41 -22.99
N SER A 318 -4.72 -5.85 -23.50
CA SER A 318 -3.76 -6.55 -24.37
C SER A 318 -3.05 -7.75 -23.71
N GLN A 319 -2.97 -7.78 -22.38
CA GLN A 319 -2.26 -8.82 -21.61
C GLN A 319 -3.21 -9.86 -21.00
N ALA A 320 -4.50 -9.55 -20.90
CA ALA A 320 -5.49 -10.40 -20.25
C ALA A 320 -6.32 -11.17 -21.30
N SER A 321 -6.25 -12.51 -21.27
CA SER A 321 -7.02 -13.38 -22.15
C SER A 321 -8.44 -13.68 -21.65
N ALA A 322 -8.71 -13.47 -20.35
CA ALA A 322 -10.02 -13.69 -19.74
C ALA A 322 -10.26 -12.70 -18.59
N ALA A 323 -11.55 -12.40 -18.32
CA ALA A 323 -12.00 -11.58 -17.19
C ALA A 323 -11.31 -10.20 -17.06
N SER A 324 -11.13 -9.50 -18.18
CA SER A 324 -10.56 -8.15 -18.21
C SER A 324 -11.60 -7.06 -17.93
N GLY A 325 -11.12 -5.94 -17.40
CA GLY A 325 -11.95 -4.80 -17.01
C GLY A 325 -12.58 -4.94 -15.62
N PHE A 326 -13.59 -4.12 -15.33
CA PHE A 326 -14.28 -4.14 -14.04
C PHE A 326 -15.79 -3.89 -14.23
N ASN A 327 -16.59 -4.85 -13.79
CA ASN A 327 -18.04 -4.77 -13.88
C ASN A 327 -18.73 -5.51 -12.73
N PHE A 328 -19.97 -5.11 -12.44
CA PHE A 328 -20.85 -5.81 -11.51
C PHE A 328 -22.31 -5.58 -11.90
N ARG A 329 -23.21 -6.32 -11.26
CA ARG A 329 -24.66 -6.22 -11.49
C ARG A 329 -25.38 -5.76 -10.23
N PHE A 330 -26.38 -4.93 -10.40
CA PHE A 330 -27.35 -4.57 -9.36
C PHE A 330 -28.74 -4.49 -9.97
N SER A 331 -29.77 -4.43 -9.13
CA SER A 331 -31.14 -4.35 -9.63
C SER A 331 -32.04 -3.52 -8.74
N ASP A 332 -32.90 -2.73 -9.38
CA ASP A 332 -33.97 -1.98 -8.72
C ASP A 332 -35.31 -2.65 -9.00
N LYS A 333 -36.04 -3.00 -7.94
CA LYS A 333 -37.32 -3.73 -8.03
C LYS A 333 -38.50 -2.77 -7.86
N PHE A 334 -39.55 -2.98 -8.65
CA PHE A 334 -40.78 -2.17 -8.60
C PHE A 334 -41.97 -3.01 -9.05
N GLU A 335 -43.18 -2.61 -8.67
CA GLU A 335 -44.41 -3.33 -9.00
C GLU A 335 -45.29 -2.50 -9.93
N VAL A 336 -45.86 -3.15 -10.95
CA VAL A 336 -46.80 -2.53 -11.89
C VAL A 336 -47.99 -3.47 -12.07
N ASN A 337 -49.19 -2.99 -11.76
CA ASN A 337 -50.44 -3.74 -11.88
C ASN A 337 -50.44 -5.12 -11.19
N GLY A 338 -49.80 -5.25 -10.02
CA GLY A 338 -49.70 -6.53 -9.30
C GLY A 338 -48.56 -7.44 -9.75
N THR A 339 -47.84 -7.10 -10.82
CA THR A 339 -46.70 -7.86 -11.32
C THR A 339 -45.39 -7.22 -10.84
N LEU A 340 -44.51 -8.04 -10.26
CA LEU A 340 -43.19 -7.63 -9.82
C LEU A 340 -42.22 -7.55 -11.00
N TYR A 341 -41.66 -6.37 -11.21
CA TYR A 341 -40.61 -6.09 -12.18
C TYR A 341 -39.29 -5.75 -11.47
N ARG A 342 -38.19 -5.88 -12.21
CA ARG A 342 -36.90 -5.29 -11.86
C ARG A 342 -36.23 -4.67 -13.07
N ILE A 343 -35.46 -3.63 -12.85
CA ILE A 343 -34.45 -3.16 -13.80
C ILE A 343 -33.12 -3.78 -13.34
N LEU A 344 -32.59 -4.69 -14.14
CA LEU A 344 -31.24 -5.22 -13.95
C LEU A 344 -30.26 -4.30 -14.67
N VAL A 345 -29.22 -3.87 -13.97
CA VAL A 345 -28.14 -3.05 -14.52
C VAL A 345 -26.83 -3.80 -14.36
N LYS A 346 -26.16 -4.09 -15.48
CA LYS A 346 -24.74 -4.46 -15.49
C LYS A 346 -23.92 -3.19 -15.71
N ALA A 347 -23.25 -2.73 -14.66
CA ALA A 347 -22.43 -1.54 -14.68
C ALA A 347 -20.97 -1.89 -15.01
N TYR A 348 -20.40 -1.17 -15.94
CA TYR A 348 -18.97 -1.13 -16.24
C TYR A 348 -18.45 0.24 -15.83
N GLY A 349 -17.26 0.30 -15.25
CA GLY A 349 -16.78 1.59 -14.76
C GLY A 349 -15.37 1.58 -14.22
N LEU A 350 -14.95 2.78 -13.84
CA LEU A 350 -13.65 3.02 -13.24
C LEU A 350 -13.79 2.87 -11.73
N ARG A 351 -13.03 1.93 -11.15
CA ARG A 351 -12.88 1.81 -9.71
C ARG A 351 -11.58 2.44 -9.26
N PHE A 352 -11.67 3.54 -8.54
CA PHE A 352 -10.55 4.22 -7.91
C PHE A 352 -10.31 3.60 -6.54
N VAL A 353 -9.17 2.95 -6.34
CA VAL A 353 -8.75 2.38 -5.05
C VAL A 353 -7.75 3.35 -4.41
N ILE A 354 -8.08 3.87 -3.24
CA ILE A 354 -7.27 4.90 -2.56
C ILE A 354 -6.41 4.22 -1.52
N ASN A 355 -5.10 4.27 -1.73
CA ASN A 355 -4.11 3.75 -0.81
C ASN A 355 -3.32 4.89 -0.17
N VAL A 356 -3.41 5.01 1.15
CA VAL A 356 -2.68 6.02 1.92
C VAL A 356 -1.54 5.32 2.65
N SER A 357 -0.32 5.76 2.38
CA SER A 357 0.88 5.26 3.02
C SER A 357 1.74 6.43 3.49
N GLY A 358 2.62 6.17 4.45
CA GLY A 358 3.49 7.22 4.93
C GLY A 358 4.11 6.98 6.29
N LYS A 359 5.18 7.73 6.54
CA LYS A 359 5.91 7.75 7.81
C LYS A 359 6.15 9.19 8.24
N ALA A 360 6.15 9.41 9.54
CA ALA A 360 6.65 10.64 10.14
C ALA A 360 7.87 10.33 10.98
N GLY A 361 8.92 11.15 10.85
CA GLY A 361 10.10 11.09 11.71
C GLY A 361 10.14 12.29 12.65
N LYS A 362 10.49 12.06 13.91
CA LYS A 362 10.76 13.11 14.90
C LYS A 362 12.01 12.74 15.72
N PHE A 363 12.82 13.73 16.05
CA PHE A 363 14.00 13.57 16.89
C PHE A 363 13.65 12.85 18.19
N ASN A 364 14.40 11.78 18.46
CA ASN A 364 14.38 11.11 19.75
C ASN A 364 15.82 10.75 20.15
N PHE A 365 16.16 11.08 21.39
CA PHE A 365 17.48 10.84 21.94
C PHE A 365 17.85 9.35 22.03
N VAL A 366 16.87 8.46 22.21
CA VAL A 366 17.11 7.01 22.35
C VAL A 366 17.63 6.39 21.04
N PRO A 367 16.97 6.53 19.87
CA PRO A 367 17.52 6.09 18.58
C PRO A 367 18.90 6.69 18.25
N LEU A 368 19.12 7.97 18.59
CA LEU A 368 20.42 8.61 18.42
C LEU A 368 21.51 7.89 19.21
N LEU A 369 21.28 7.60 20.49
CA LEU A 369 22.24 6.88 21.33
C LEU A 369 22.51 5.47 20.83
N ILE A 370 21.48 4.75 20.37
CA ILE A 370 21.65 3.40 19.80
C ILE A 370 22.52 3.47 18.55
N THR A 371 22.29 4.46 17.70
CA THR A 371 23.05 4.68 16.46
C THR A 371 24.49 5.07 16.74
N ILE A 372 24.73 5.97 17.71
CA ILE A 372 26.09 6.35 18.15
C ILE A 372 26.78 5.14 18.79
N GLY A 373 26.11 4.38 19.66
CA GLY A 373 26.66 3.20 20.31
C GLY A 373 27.08 2.13 19.30
N ALA A 374 26.22 1.83 18.32
CA ALA A 374 26.55 0.93 17.22
C ALA A 374 27.73 1.46 16.38
N GLY A 375 27.75 2.78 16.09
CA GLY A 375 28.84 3.43 15.36
C GLY A 375 30.18 3.38 16.10
N LEU A 376 30.20 3.64 17.41
CA LEU A 376 31.40 3.51 18.24
C LEU A 376 31.92 2.07 18.25
N GLY A 377 31.00 1.08 18.26
CA GLY A 377 31.36 -0.32 18.08
C GLY A 377 32.09 -0.59 16.76
N LEU A 378 31.65 0.03 15.66
CA LEU A 378 32.28 -0.12 14.34
C LEU A 378 33.71 0.43 14.29
N LEU A 379 34.07 1.41 15.13
CA LEU A 379 35.45 1.93 15.20
C LEU A 379 36.47 0.88 15.65
N SER A 380 36.03 -0.16 16.37
CA SER A 380 36.90 -1.29 16.75
C SER A 380 37.41 -2.09 15.53
N VAL A 381 36.71 -2.03 14.39
CA VAL A 381 37.19 -2.67 13.15
C VAL A 381 38.47 -2.00 12.65
N ALA A 382 38.62 -0.69 12.83
CA ALA A 382 39.83 0.03 12.44
C ALA A 382 41.07 -0.49 13.19
N THR A 383 40.94 -0.87 14.46
CA THR A 383 42.06 -1.43 15.24
C THR A 383 42.44 -2.82 14.76
N ILE A 384 41.47 -3.66 14.39
CA ILE A 384 41.73 -5.00 13.84
C ILE A 384 42.48 -4.89 12.50
N VAL A 385 42.04 -3.98 11.63
CA VAL A 385 42.70 -3.73 10.35
C VAL A 385 44.11 -3.19 10.57
N ALA A 386 44.29 -2.19 11.43
CA ALA A 386 45.61 -1.65 11.73
C ALA A 386 46.56 -2.72 12.31
N ASP A 387 46.07 -3.59 13.19
CA ASP A 387 46.83 -4.73 13.73
C ASP A 387 47.23 -5.71 12.63
N PHE A 388 46.32 -6.02 11.70
CA PHE A 388 46.64 -6.88 10.56
C PHE A 388 47.75 -6.26 9.70
N PHE A 389 47.64 -4.97 9.37
CA PHE A 389 48.68 -4.27 8.61
C PHE A 389 50.01 -4.22 9.36
N LEU A 390 49.98 -3.93 10.67
CA LEU A 390 51.17 -3.87 11.50
C LEU A 390 51.90 -5.22 11.55
N LEU A 391 51.17 -6.29 11.82
CA LEU A 391 51.74 -7.62 12.08
C LEU A 391 52.13 -8.39 10.82
N TYR A 392 51.52 -8.11 9.67
CA TYR A 392 51.77 -8.86 8.44
C TYR A 392 52.43 -8.06 7.32
N LEU A 393 52.17 -6.75 7.22
CA LEU A 393 52.52 -5.93 6.05
C LEU A 393 53.66 -4.92 6.31
N THR A 394 54.10 -4.73 7.55
CA THR A 394 55.23 -3.83 7.84
C THR A 394 56.59 -4.50 7.72
N SER A 395 57.62 -3.74 7.33
CA SER A 395 59.00 -4.24 7.21
C SER A 395 59.59 -4.73 8.53
N LYS A 396 59.08 -4.24 9.67
CA LYS A 396 59.50 -4.65 11.04
C LYS A 396 58.49 -5.60 11.71
N LYS A 397 57.74 -6.39 10.93
CA LYS A 397 56.69 -7.29 11.43
C LYS A 397 57.13 -8.25 12.54
N ASN A 398 58.34 -8.83 12.45
CA ASN A 398 58.84 -9.77 13.46
C ASN A 398 59.02 -9.10 14.82
N PHE A 399 59.57 -7.87 14.83
CA PHE A 399 59.71 -7.06 16.04
C PHE A 399 58.36 -6.70 16.67
N TYR A 400 57.35 -6.34 15.87
CA TYR A 400 56.01 -6.05 16.40
C TYR A 400 55.27 -7.29 16.91
N ARG A 401 55.50 -8.48 16.31
CA ARG A 401 54.98 -9.76 16.82
C ARG A 401 55.60 -10.10 18.17
N GLU A 402 56.93 -10.00 18.30
CA GLU A 402 57.63 -10.23 19.57
C GLU A 402 57.19 -9.25 20.66
N LEU A 403 57.00 -7.96 20.34
CA LEU A 403 56.49 -6.98 21.28
C LEU A 403 55.08 -7.33 21.80
N LYS A 404 54.18 -7.78 20.92
CA LYS A 404 52.82 -8.20 21.29
C LYS A 404 52.82 -9.49 22.13
N GLU A 405 53.75 -10.41 21.85
CA GLU A 405 53.94 -11.65 22.62
C GLU A 405 54.59 -11.40 24.00
N LEU A 406 55.58 -10.50 24.09
CA LEU A 406 56.23 -10.11 25.35
C LEU A 406 55.25 -9.40 26.29
N ASP A 407 54.39 -8.53 25.76
CA ASP A 407 53.31 -7.91 26.53
C ASP A 407 52.34 -8.97 27.07
N SER A 408 52.01 -9.98 26.26
CA SER A 408 51.16 -11.12 26.66
C SER A 408 51.81 -11.97 27.77
N ARG A 409 53.12 -12.25 27.71
CA ARG A 409 53.84 -13.01 28.75
C ARG A 409 54.01 -12.21 30.04
N ASN A 410 54.33 -10.92 29.95
CA ASN A 410 54.41 -10.04 31.12
C ASN A 410 53.06 -9.88 31.82
N LYS A 411 51.94 -9.91 31.08
CA LYS A 411 50.58 -9.91 31.63
C LYS A 411 50.32 -11.13 32.51
N VAL A 412 50.73 -12.33 32.08
CA VAL A 412 50.61 -13.56 32.89
C VAL A 412 51.44 -13.47 34.16
N ASN A 413 52.68 -12.98 34.05
CA ASN A 413 53.59 -12.84 35.19
C ASN A 413 53.10 -11.79 36.21
N LEU A 414 52.57 -10.64 35.77
CA LEU A 414 52.05 -9.60 36.66
C LEU A 414 50.79 -10.04 37.42
N VAL A 415 49.89 -10.79 36.78
CA VAL A 415 48.69 -11.38 37.42
C VAL A 415 49.09 -12.45 38.47
N ALA A 416 50.13 -13.23 38.19
CA ALA A 416 50.71 -14.17 39.15
C ALA A 416 51.38 -13.45 40.34
N SER A 417 52.00 -12.29 40.12
CA SER A 417 52.64 -11.49 41.18
C SER A 417 51.64 -10.76 42.08
N THR A 418 50.56 -10.19 41.51
CA THR A 418 49.53 -9.47 42.29
C THR A 418 48.63 -10.40 43.09
N SER A 419 48.35 -11.61 42.59
CA SER A 419 47.67 -12.64 43.39
C SER A 419 48.51 -13.14 44.59
N ASN A 420 49.84 -13.07 44.49
CA ASN A 420 50.77 -13.39 45.59
C ASN A 420 50.97 -12.25 46.60
N MET A 421 50.84 -10.98 46.21
CA MET A 421 50.96 -9.84 47.13
C MET A 421 49.83 -9.76 48.18
N ASN A 422 48.67 -10.37 47.93
CA ASN A 422 47.56 -10.41 48.89
C ASN A 422 47.69 -11.51 49.96
N LYS A 423 48.82 -12.23 50.04
CA LYS A 423 49.03 -13.32 51.02
C LYS A 423 49.89 -12.99 52.24
N ASN A 424 50.53 -11.82 52.33
CA ASN A 424 51.31 -11.45 53.52
C ASN A 424 51.11 -9.98 53.92
N PRO A 425 50.37 -9.70 55.00
CA PRO A 425 50.56 -8.49 55.78
C PRO A 425 51.36 -8.85 57.03
N SER A 426 52.69 -8.73 56.99
CA SER A 426 53.45 -8.53 58.22
C SER A 426 53.61 -7.02 58.45
N PHE A 427 52.69 -6.52 59.26
CA PHE A 427 52.75 -5.21 59.88
C PHE A 427 53.67 -5.34 61.10
N THR A 428 54.83 -4.68 61.09
CA THR A 428 55.60 -4.39 62.30
C THR A 428 56.16 -2.99 62.18
N ASP A 429 55.80 -2.16 63.17
CA ASP A 429 56.27 -0.81 63.47
C ASP A 429 57.79 -0.63 63.37
N LEU A 430 58.23 0.60 63.09
CA LEU A 430 59.03 1.44 64.00
C LEU A 430 59.51 2.74 63.32
N THR A 431 58.94 3.87 63.79
CA THR A 431 59.55 5.18 64.16
C THR A 431 60.92 5.64 63.61
N GLN A 432 60.96 6.94 63.25
CA GLN A 432 62.07 7.94 63.33
C GLN A 432 63.38 7.61 62.57
N ASP A 433 63.99 8.48 61.76
CA ASP A 433 64.10 9.95 61.68
C ASP A 433 64.05 10.46 60.22
#